data_AF-A7RQL1-F1
#
_entry.id   AF-A7RQL1-F1
#
_cell.length_a   1.000
_cell.length_b   1.000
_cell.length_c   1.000
_cell.angle_alpha   90.00
_cell.angle_beta   90.00
_cell.angle_gamma   90.00
#
_symmetry.space_group_name_H-M   'P 1'
#
loop_
_entity.id
_entity.type
_entity.pdbx_description
1 polymer ?
#
loop_
_entity_poly.entity_id
_entity_poly.type
_entity_poly.pdbx_seq_one_letter_code
_entity_poly.pdbx_strand_id
1 'polypeptide(L)'
;GTIFTTDFRHGTTHTSNSPDGTTRTTNLLHGTTCTTDLPYEMTRTTDHLYGMIPTADLPYRTTRTTNLQHGTTCTTDPPYGMTRTTDHLYGMTPTADLPYGMIPTADLPYGTIPTADLPYGMISTADLPYSTTNLPYGMTPDLLYGMIPTADLPYGMNHTTEIPYRMTSTADLPYGMIPTADLPYGMIP
;
A
#
# COMPACT_ATOMS: atom_id res chain seq x y z
N GLY A 1 17.26 15.67 6.29
CA GLY A 1 18.27 15.45 5.22
C GLY A 1 17.63 14.79 4.02
N THR A 2 18.22 14.95 2.83
CA THR A 2 17.71 14.34 1.59
C THR A 2 18.72 13.36 1.03
N ILE A 3 18.29 12.14 0.74
CA ILE A 3 19.10 11.11 0.08
C ILE A 3 18.57 10.90 -1.33
N PHE A 4 19.49 10.91 -2.30
CA PHE A 4 19.20 10.62 -3.69
C PHE A 4 20.06 9.43 -4.13
N THR A 5 19.41 8.45 -4.75
CA THR A 5 20.08 7.27 -5.33
C THR A 5 19.55 7.07 -6.74
N THR A 6 20.44 7.04 -7.73
CA THR A 6 20.07 6.99 -9.15
C THR A 6 20.99 6.04 -9.91
N ASP A 7 20.45 5.28 -10.86
CA ASP A 7 21.19 4.48 -11.85
C ASP A 7 22.11 3.39 -11.24
N PHE A 8 21.56 2.58 -10.34
CA PHE A 8 22.28 1.47 -9.72
C PHE A 8 21.79 0.11 -10.25
N ARG A 9 22.72 -0.79 -10.54
CA ARG A 9 22.38 -2.19 -10.87
C ARG A 9 22.07 -3.02 -9.63
N HIS A 10 22.84 -2.80 -8.57
CA HIS A 10 22.63 -3.41 -7.26
C HIS A 10 22.89 -2.33 -6.22
N GLY A 11 22.00 -2.18 -5.23
CA GLY A 11 22.18 -1.15 -4.21
C GLY A 11 21.24 -1.30 -3.02
N THR A 12 21.71 -0.86 -1.87
CA THR A 12 20.90 -0.72 -0.66
C THR A 12 21.01 0.72 -0.16
N THR A 13 19.89 1.41 -0.05
CA THR A 13 19.81 2.75 0.52
C THR A 13 19.12 2.64 1.87
N HIS A 14 19.78 3.11 2.92
CA HIS A 14 19.23 3.15 4.27
C HIS A 14 19.18 4.59 4.75
N THR A 15 18.00 5.05 5.16
CA THR A 15 17.79 6.37 5.77
C THR A 15 17.25 6.19 7.18
N SER A 16 17.98 6.68 8.18
CA SER A 16 17.51 6.70 9.57
C SER A 16 18.03 7.90 10.35
N ASN A 17 17.44 8.17 11.52
CA ASN A 17 17.94 9.14 12.51
C ASN A 17 18.09 10.60 12.00
N SER A 18 17.17 11.05 11.15
CA SER A 18 17.06 12.45 10.71
C SER A 18 15.68 13.01 11.11
N PRO A 19 15.58 14.23 11.68
CA PRO A 19 14.31 14.79 12.14
C PRO A 19 13.29 14.95 11.01
N ASP A 20 13.76 15.25 9.80
CA ASP A 20 12.98 15.22 8.56
C ASP A 20 13.79 14.46 7.50
N GLY A 21 13.20 13.47 6.85
CA GLY A 21 13.84 12.65 5.82
C GLY A 21 13.13 12.74 4.47
N THR A 22 13.89 12.89 3.39
CA THR A 22 13.37 12.65 2.04
C THR A 22 14.29 11.68 1.33
N THR A 23 13.75 10.54 0.91
CA THR A 23 14.50 9.51 0.18
C THR A 23 13.97 9.43 -1.24
N ARG A 24 14.84 9.61 -2.23
CA ARG A 24 14.50 9.50 -3.65
C ARG A 24 15.37 8.45 -4.32
N THR A 25 14.74 7.39 -4.81
CA THR A 25 15.42 6.31 -5.51
C THR A 25 14.86 6.21 -6.92
N THR A 26 15.73 6.22 -7.93
CA THR A 26 15.33 6.04 -9.33
C THR A 26 16.24 5.05 -10.05
N ASN A 27 15.71 4.26 -10.97
CA ASN A 27 16.48 3.37 -11.84
C ASN A 27 17.35 2.38 -11.03
N LEU A 28 16.71 1.55 -10.20
CA LEU A 28 17.39 0.48 -9.47
C LEU A 28 16.99 -0.88 -10.05
N LEU A 29 17.97 -1.65 -10.54
CA LEU A 29 17.67 -2.95 -11.17
C LEU A 29 17.44 -4.08 -10.15
N HIS A 30 18.13 -4.03 -9.03
CA HIS A 30 17.95 -4.88 -7.87
C HIS A 30 18.33 -4.09 -6.64
N GLY A 31 17.48 -4.06 -5.63
CA GLY A 31 17.94 -3.46 -4.38
C GLY A 31 16.86 -3.10 -3.39
N THR A 32 17.32 -2.51 -2.31
CA THR A 32 16.47 -2.25 -1.15
C THR A 32 16.58 -0.79 -0.71
N THR A 33 15.46 -0.13 -0.53
CA THR A 33 15.40 1.20 0.05
C THR A 33 14.68 1.09 1.40
N CYS A 34 15.43 1.11 2.50
CA CYS A 34 14.86 1.04 3.84
C CYS A 34 14.82 2.43 4.48
N THR A 35 13.71 2.75 5.15
CA THR A 35 13.59 3.95 5.99
C THR A 35 13.05 3.59 7.37
N THR A 36 13.73 4.03 8.43
CA THR A 36 13.33 3.80 9.83
C THR A 36 13.65 4.99 10.72
N ASP A 37 12.93 5.16 11.83
CA ASP A 37 13.25 6.13 12.89
C ASP A 37 13.32 7.60 12.40
N LEU A 38 12.36 8.00 11.57
CA LEU A 38 12.23 9.38 11.06
C LEU A 38 10.85 9.94 11.47
N PRO A 39 10.77 11.05 12.21
CA PRO A 39 9.50 11.67 12.61
C PRO A 39 8.61 12.02 11.41
N TYR A 40 9.23 12.57 10.37
CA TYR A 40 8.61 12.94 9.10
C TYR A 40 9.41 12.38 7.93
N GLU A 41 8.75 11.60 7.09
CA GLU A 41 9.40 10.89 6.00
C GLU A 41 8.63 11.01 4.69
N MET A 42 9.36 11.33 3.62
CA MET A 42 8.87 11.23 2.24
C MET A 42 9.78 10.35 1.40
N THR A 43 9.34 9.14 1.10
CA THR A 43 10.01 8.24 0.16
C THR A 43 9.35 8.36 -1.21
N ARG A 44 10.16 8.57 -2.25
CA ARG A 44 9.73 8.42 -3.64
C ARG A 44 10.65 7.44 -4.36
N THR A 45 10.03 6.43 -4.95
CA THR A 45 10.72 5.41 -5.72
C THR A 45 10.12 5.30 -7.11
N THR A 46 10.98 5.37 -8.13
CA THR A 46 10.57 5.28 -9.54
C THR A 46 11.45 4.27 -10.27
N ASP A 47 10.89 3.48 -11.18
CA ASP A 47 11.66 2.64 -12.12
C ASP A 47 12.59 1.66 -11.39
N HIS A 48 11.98 0.84 -10.54
CA HIS A 48 12.68 -0.21 -9.83
C HIS A 48 12.31 -1.57 -10.43
N LEU A 49 13.31 -2.37 -10.76
CA LEU A 49 13.16 -3.79 -11.02
C LEU A 49 13.63 -4.53 -9.76
N TYR A 50 12.97 -5.62 -9.39
CA TYR A 50 13.36 -6.46 -8.24
C TYR A 50 13.69 -5.65 -6.96
N GLY A 51 12.78 -4.73 -6.61
CA GLY A 51 12.98 -3.75 -5.55
C GLY A 51 12.22 -4.11 -4.26
N MET A 52 12.87 -3.90 -3.11
CA MET A 52 12.24 -3.98 -1.80
C MET A 52 12.25 -2.60 -1.12
N ILE A 53 11.11 -2.14 -0.63
CA ILE A 53 10.99 -0.83 0.01
C ILE A 53 10.30 -1.01 1.37
N PRO A 54 11.03 -1.46 2.41
CA PRO A 54 10.48 -1.53 3.76
C PRO A 54 10.56 -0.17 4.47
N THR A 55 9.46 0.21 5.10
CA THR A 55 9.34 1.44 5.89
C THR A 55 8.70 1.13 7.24
N ALA A 56 9.31 1.54 8.34
CA ALA A 56 8.87 1.23 9.71
C ALA A 56 9.20 2.35 10.70
N ASP A 57 8.44 2.48 11.79
CA ASP A 57 8.68 3.46 12.86
C ASP A 57 8.71 4.92 12.38
N LEU A 58 7.71 5.29 11.56
CA LEU A 58 7.60 6.61 10.91
C LEU A 58 6.29 7.31 11.32
N PRO A 59 6.28 8.17 12.36
CA PRO A 59 5.08 8.83 12.85
C PRO A 59 4.21 9.49 11.76
N TYR A 60 4.86 10.19 10.83
CA TYR A 60 4.22 10.80 9.68
C TYR A 60 4.95 10.40 8.41
N ARG A 61 4.26 9.65 7.54
CA ARG A 61 4.89 9.10 6.34
C ARG A 61 4.11 9.38 5.06
N THR A 62 4.84 9.65 3.99
CA THR A 62 4.30 9.58 2.62
C THR A 62 5.25 8.77 1.74
N THR A 63 4.82 7.59 1.32
CA THR A 63 5.54 6.77 0.34
C THR A 63 4.84 6.84 -1.00
N ARG A 64 5.60 7.12 -2.05
CA ARG A 64 5.14 7.04 -3.44
C ARG A 64 6.05 6.12 -4.23
N THR A 65 5.47 5.05 -4.77
CA THR A 65 6.15 4.11 -5.65
C THR A 65 5.48 4.12 -7.01
N THR A 66 6.28 4.22 -8.06
CA THR A 66 5.82 4.20 -9.46
C THR A 66 6.74 3.31 -10.29
N ASN A 67 6.20 2.53 -11.21
CA ASN A 67 6.99 1.64 -12.09
C ASN A 67 7.89 0.68 -11.30
N LEU A 68 7.30 -0.06 -10.36
CA LEU A 68 8.02 -1.14 -9.67
C LEU A 68 7.67 -2.47 -10.34
N GLN A 69 8.66 -3.27 -10.70
CA GLN A 69 8.44 -4.57 -11.32
C GLN A 69 9.08 -5.65 -10.45
N HIS A 70 8.34 -6.72 -10.16
CA HIS A 70 8.79 -7.80 -9.26
C HIS A 70 9.26 -7.26 -7.89
N GLY A 71 8.51 -6.34 -7.30
CA GLY A 71 8.92 -5.67 -6.09
C GLY A 71 7.92 -5.75 -4.94
N THR A 72 8.39 -5.36 -3.76
CA THR A 72 7.54 -5.26 -2.57
C THR A 72 7.73 -3.91 -1.89
N THR A 73 6.63 -3.28 -1.51
CA THR A 73 6.58 -2.06 -0.70
C THR A 73 5.91 -2.36 0.62
N CYS A 74 6.70 -2.52 1.69
CA CYS A 74 6.19 -2.84 3.02
C CYS A 74 6.09 -1.59 3.89
N THR A 75 5.00 -1.48 4.64
CA THR A 75 4.78 -0.39 5.59
C THR A 75 4.27 -0.96 6.91
N THR A 76 4.92 -0.62 8.02
CA THR A 76 4.47 -0.95 9.38
C THR A 76 4.62 0.23 10.33
N ASP A 77 3.73 0.31 11.33
CA ASP A 77 3.78 1.21 12.48
C ASP A 77 3.74 2.75 12.26
N PRO A 78 3.13 3.35 11.21
CA PRO A 78 2.92 4.80 11.17
C PRO A 78 1.58 5.15 11.85
N PRO A 79 1.51 5.98 12.90
CA PRO A 79 0.23 6.55 13.35
C PRO A 79 -0.50 7.31 12.24
N TYR A 80 0.23 8.00 11.35
CA TYR A 80 -0.30 8.68 10.16
C TYR A 80 0.52 8.35 8.92
N GLY A 81 -0.14 7.89 7.86
CA GLY A 81 0.60 7.44 6.68
C GLY A 81 -0.20 7.44 5.38
N MET A 82 0.51 7.72 4.28
CA MET A 82 0.01 7.54 2.93
C MET A 82 0.95 6.61 2.14
N THR A 83 0.41 5.53 1.59
CA THR A 83 1.12 4.63 0.68
C THR A 83 0.47 4.73 -0.70
N ARG A 84 1.13 5.39 -1.66
CA ARG A 84 0.67 5.42 -3.05
C ARG A 84 1.54 4.54 -3.92
N THR A 85 0.90 3.62 -4.64
CA THR A 85 1.58 2.74 -5.59
C THR A 85 0.88 2.82 -6.95
N THR A 86 1.65 3.04 -8.03
CA THR A 86 1.16 2.96 -9.41
C THR A 86 2.09 2.13 -10.27
N ASP A 87 1.55 1.51 -11.32
CA ASP A 87 2.31 0.80 -12.36
C ASP A 87 3.22 -0.28 -11.78
N HIS A 88 2.63 -1.19 -11.00
CA HIS A 88 3.39 -2.14 -10.20
C HIS A 88 3.08 -3.60 -10.60
N LEU A 89 3.90 -4.12 -11.51
CA LEU A 89 3.74 -5.44 -12.11
C LEU A 89 4.37 -6.52 -11.23
N TYR A 90 3.64 -7.60 -10.95
CA TYR A 90 4.05 -8.63 -9.98
C TYR A 90 4.42 -8.02 -8.62
N GLY A 91 3.63 -7.04 -8.18
CA GLY A 91 3.91 -6.22 -7.01
C GLY A 91 3.20 -6.68 -5.75
N MET A 92 3.85 -6.52 -4.60
CA MET A 92 3.22 -6.74 -3.30
C MET A 92 3.29 -5.49 -2.43
N THR A 93 2.16 -5.06 -1.87
CA THR A 93 2.07 -3.83 -1.05
C THR A 93 1.49 -4.12 0.33
N PRO A 94 2.21 -4.81 1.24
CA PRO A 94 1.73 -5.04 2.59
C PRO A 94 1.73 -3.75 3.42
N THR A 95 0.62 -3.49 4.11
CA THR A 95 0.51 -2.39 5.08
C THR A 95 -0.09 -2.92 6.39
N ALA A 96 0.50 -2.58 7.53
CA ALA A 96 0.00 -2.94 8.85
C ALA A 96 0.15 -1.77 9.84
N ASP A 97 -0.60 -1.84 10.93
CA ASP A 97 -0.48 -0.95 12.10
C ASP A 97 -0.53 0.53 11.72
N LEU A 98 -1.55 0.91 10.95
CA LEU A 98 -1.73 2.25 10.41
C LEU A 98 -3.06 2.84 10.92
N PRO A 99 -3.10 3.44 12.13
CA PRO A 99 -4.31 4.02 12.70
C PRO A 99 -5.07 4.97 11.78
N TYR A 100 -4.34 5.87 11.12
CA TYR A 100 -4.87 6.84 10.16
C TYR A 100 -4.14 6.72 8.83
N GLY A 101 -4.75 6.03 7.86
CA GLY A 101 -4.07 5.64 6.64
C GLY A 101 -4.81 5.90 5.33
N MET A 102 -4.05 6.22 4.29
CA MET A 102 -4.54 6.22 2.91
C MET A 102 -3.67 5.33 2.03
N ILE A 103 -4.30 4.39 1.34
CA ILE A 103 -3.63 3.41 0.48
C ILE A 103 -4.26 3.44 -0.93
N PRO A 104 -3.96 4.46 -1.75
CA PRO A 104 -4.32 4.47 -3.16
C PRO A 104 -3.36 3.61 -3.99
N THR A 105 -3.92 2.67 -4.74
CA THR A 105 -3.18 1.72 -5.57
C THR A 105 -3.79 1.69 -6.96
N ALA A 106 -2.98 1.81 -8.01
CA ALA A 106 -3.44 1.76 -9.39
C ALA A 106 -2.51 0.92 -10.26
N ASP A 107 -3.03 0.38 -11.35
CA ASP A 107 -2.26 -0.31 -12.39
C ASP A 107 -1.37 -1.41 -11.80
N LEU A 108 -2.00 -2.37 -11.12
CA LEU A 108 -1.32 -3.44 -10.38
C LEU A 108 -1.63 -4.81 -10.99
N PRO A 109 -1.09 -5.17 -12.16
CA PRO A 109 -1.26 -6.50 -12.74
C PRO A 109 -0.50 -7.57 -11.95
N TYR A 110 -1.17 -8.69 -11.65
CA TYR A 110 -0.63 -9.82 -10.87
C TYR A 110 -0.08 -9.41 -9.50
N GLY A 111 -0.75 -8.46 -8.85
CA GLY A 111 -0.32 -7.90 -7.58
C GLY A 111 -1.12 -8.38 -6.38
N THR A 112 -0.59 -8.09 -5.20
CA THR A 112 -1.27 -8.38 -3.93
C THR A 112 -1.18 -7.19 -2.98
N ILE A 113 -2.32 -6.82 -2.39
CA ILE A 113 -2.43 -5.73 -1.42
C ILE A 113 -3.02 -6.27 -0.12
N PRO A 114 -2.20 -6.82 0.78
CA PRO A 114 -2.64 -7.18 2.12
C PRO A 114 -2.56 -5.96 3.05
N THR A 115 -3.65 -5.67 3.74
CA THR A 115 -3.71 -4.61 4.74
C THR A 115 -4.28 -5.13 6.04
N ALA A 116 -3.68 -4.77 7.18
CA ALA A 116 -4.15 -5.08 8.52
C ALA A 116 -4.16 -3.81 9.39
N ASP A 117 -4.95 -3.81 10.47
CA ASP A 117 -4.92 -2.80 11.55
C ASP A 117 -4.96 -1.34 11.05
N LEU A 118 -6.07 -1.00 10.39
CA LEU A 118 -6.33 0.32 9.79
C LEU A 118 -7.65 0.90 10.34
N PRO A 119 -7.78 1.24 11.63
CA PRO A 119 -9.06 1.62 12.24
C PRO A 119 -9.76 2.82 11.57
N TYR A 120 -8.99 3.79 11.06
CA TYR A 120 -9.50 4.92 10.28
C TYR A 120 -8.74 5.02 8.96
N GLY A 121 -9.28 4.45 7.88
CA GLY A 121 -8.55 4.46 6.63
C GLY A 121 -9.35 4.43 5.36
N MET A 122 -8.64 4.79 4.29
CA MET A 122 -9.15 4.76 2.93
C MET A 122 -8.24 3.87 2.09
N ILE A 123 -8.83 2.87 1.44
CA ILE A 123 -8.13 1.98 0.52
C ILE A 123 -8.80 2.12 -0.83
N SER A 124 -8.12 2.74 -1.79
CA SER A 124 -8.65 2.95 -3.13
C SER A 124 -7.84 2.14 -4.12
N THR A 125 -8.50 1.31 -4.94
CA THR A 125 -7.80 0.44 -5.88
C THR A 125 -8.44 0.50 -7.27
N ALA A 126 -7.64 0.76 -8.31
CA ALA A 126 -8.10 0.81 -9.71
C ALA A 126 -7.16 0.02 -10.64
N ASP A 127 -7.68 -0.62 -11.68
CA ASP A 127 -6.89 -1.35 -12.68
C ASP A 127 -6.03 -2.48 -12.09
N LEU A 128 -6.69 -3.51 -11.54
CA LEU A 128 -6.06 -4.64 -10.82
C LEU A 128 -6.36 -6.00 -11.49
N PRO A 129 -5.89 -6.23 -12.73
CA PRO A 129 -6.11 -7.51 -13.41
C PRO A 129 -5.32 -8.64 -12.73
N TYR A 130 -6.00 -9.76 -12.48
CA TYR A 130 -5.42 -10.96 -11.82
C TYR A 130 -4.80 -10.70 -10.43
N SER A 131 -5.35 -9.72 -9.71
CA SER A 131 -4.77 -9.26 -8.45
C SER A 131 -5.68 -9.54 -7.27
N THR A 132 -5.08 -9.63 -6.08
CA THR A 132 -5.80 -9.90 -4.84
C THR A 132 -5.62 -8.77 -3.85
N THR A 133 -6.73 -8.25 -3.34
CA THR A 133 -6.76 -7.29 -2.23
C THR A 133 -7.33 -7.99 -1.00
N ASN A 134 -6.54 -8.04 0.07
CA ASN A 134 -6.93 -8.65 1.34
C ASN A 134 -6.97 -7.56 2.40
N LEU A 135 -8.17 -7.14 2.77
CA LEU A 135 -8.38 -6.14 3.81
C LEU A 135 -8.38 -6.79 5.21
N PRO A 136 -8.26 -6.02 6.31
CA PRO A 136 -7.87 -6.54 7.62
C PRO A 136 -8.68 -7.76 8.07
N TYR A 137 -7.98 -8.88 8.31
CA TYR A 137 -8.53 -10.15 8.81
C TYR A 137 -8.09 -10.34 10.27
N GLY A 138 -9.03 -10.20 11.20
CA GLY A 138 -8.76 -10.31 12.64
C GLY A 138 -10.04 -10.26 13.47
N MET A 139 -9.98 -10.79 14.69
CA MET A 139 -11.09 -10.90 15.65
C MET A 139 -11.31 -9.61 16.47
N THR A 140 -10.84 -8.49 15.95
CA THR A 140 -10.92 -7.14 16.53
C THR A 140 -11.39 -6.15 15.45
N PRO A 141 -11.98 -4.99 15.81
CA PRO A 141 -12.53 -4.05 14.83
C PRO A 141 -11.39 -3.31 14.12
N ASP A 142 -10.72 -3.98 13.20
CA ASP A 142 -9.44 -3.55 12.62
C ASP A 142 -9.61 -2.47 11.53
N LEU A 143 -10.85 -2.20 11.11
CA LEU A 143 -11.24 -0.99 10.37
C LEU A 143 -12.57 -0.53 10.96
N LEU A 144 -12.53 0.43 11.89
CA LEU A 144 -13.71 0.93 12.57
C LEU A 144 -14.53 1.84 11.64
N TYR A 145 -13.84 2.69 10.87
CA TYR A 145 -14.40 3.57 9.85
C TYR A 145 -13.58 3.48 8.56
N GLY A 146 -14.19 2.96 7.50
CA GLY A 146 -13.48 2.66 6.26
C GLY A 146 -14.21 3.06 4.99
N MET A 147 -13.47 3.64 4.03
CA MET A 147 -13.93 3.83 2.65
C MET A 147 -13.07 3.03 1.68
N ILE A 148 -13.72 2.12 0.93
CA ILE A 148 -13.03 1.23 -0.02
C ILE A 148 -13.70 1.33 -1.41
N PRO A 149 -13.30 2.30 -2.24
CA PRO A 149 -13.66 2.32 -3.65
C PRO A 149 -12.73 1.40 -4.45
N THR A 150 -13.32 0.52 -5.26
CA THR A 150 -12.58 -0.35 -6.18
C THR A 150 -13.16 -0.30 -7.59
N ALA A 151 -12.30 -0.20 -8.59
CA ALA A 151 -12.70 -0.22 -10.00
C ALA A 151 -11.78 -1.13 -10.81
N ASP A 152 -12.31 -1.76 -11.86
CA ASP A 152 -11.55 -2.48 -12.88
C ASP A 152 -10.70 -3.64 -12.30
N LEU A 153 -11.37 -4.66 -11.75
CA LEU A 153 -10.75 -5.92 -11.28
C LEU A 153 -11.12 -7.12 -12.18
N PRO A 154 -10.66 -7.19 -13.44
CA PRO A 154 -10.86 -8.40 -14.24
C PRO A 154 -10.07 -9.56 -13.63
N TYR A 155 -10.77 -10.64 -13.25
CA TYR A 155 -10.23 -11.82 -12.57
C TYR A 155 -9.59 -11.54 -11.20
N GLY A 156 -9.84 -10.36 -10.62
CA GLY A 156 -9.32 -9.98 -9.32
C GLY A 156 -10.20 -10.47 -8.17
N MET A 157 -9.60 -10.55 -6.98
CA MET A 157 -10.29 -10.92 -5.74
C MET A 157 -10.18 -9.78 -4.74
N ASN A 158 -11.31 -9.39 -4.13
CA ASN A 158 -11.32 -8.41 -3.05
C ASN A 158 -11.97 -9.01 -1.80
N HIS A 159 -11.14 -9.41 -0.84
CA HIS A 159 -11.57 -9.97 0.43
C HIS A 159 -11.72 -8.87 1.48
N THR A 160 -12.92 -8.75 2.04
CA THR A 160 -13.19 -7.82 3.15
C THR A 160 -13.96 -8.52 4.27
N THR A 161 -13.51 -8.35 5.52
CA THR A 161 -14.18 -8.88 6.72
C THR A 161 -14.83 -7.76 7.56
N GLU A 162 -15.35 -8.12 8.75
CA GLU A 162 -16.19 -7.29 9.63
C GLU A 162 -15.70 -5.84 9.80
N ILE A 163 -16.42 -4.89 9.20
CA ILE A 163 -16.16 -3.44 9.32
C ILE A 163 -17.44 -2.80 9.87
N PRO A 164 -17.43 -2.29 11.12
CA PRO A 164 -18.62 -1.75 11.75
C PRO A 164 -19.27 -0.60 10.95
N TYR A 165 -18.48 0.36 10.48
CA TYR A 165 -18.94 1.52 9.70
C TYR A 165 -18.20 1.60 8.35
N ARG A 166 -18.85 1.11 7.29
CA ARG A 166 -18.21 0.90 5.98
C ARG A 166 -18.96 1.62 4.84
N MET A 167 -18.20 2.21 3.93
CA MET A 167 -18.71 2.60 2.61
C MET A 167 -17.84 1.99 1.51
N THR A 168 -18.45 1.19 0.63
CA THR A 168 -17.71 0.62 -0.52
C THR A 168 -18.45 0.78 -1.80
N SER A 169 -17.72 1.16 -2.85
CA SER A 169 -18.23 1.26 -4.21
C SER A 169 -17.37 0.38 -5.10
N THR A 170 -18.02 -0.43 -5.94
CA THR A 170 -17.34 -1.38 -6.82
C THR A 170 -17.85 -1.22 -8.25
N ALA A 171 -16.95 -1.00 -9.20
CA ALA A 171 -17.28 -0.92 -10.62
C ALA A 171 -16.44 -1.92 -11.45
N ASP A 172 -17.02 -2.42 -12.54
CA ASP A 172 -16.34 -3.17 -13.59
C ASP A 172 -15.57 -4.43 -13.13
N LEU A 173 -16.34 -5.49 -12.85
CA LEU A 173 -15.86 -6.80 -12.37
C LEU A 173 -16.25 -7.94 -13.34
N PRO A 174 -15.72 -7.99 -14.57
CA PRO A 174 -16.17 -8.97 -15.57
C PRO A 174 -15.97 -10.43 -15.13
N TYR A 175 -15.00 -10.70 -14.26
CA TYR A 175 -14.72 -12.03 -13.67
C TYR A 175 -14.17 -11.97 -12.23
N GLY A 176 -14.21 -10.79 -11.60
CA GLY A 176 -13.71 -10.62 -10.24
C GLY A 176 -14.72 -11.06 -9.19
N MET A 177 -14.26 -11.39 -7.98
CA MET A 177 -15.16 -11.69 -6.86
C MET A 177 -14.88 -10.82 -5.63
N ILE A 178 -15.95 -10.52 -4.90
CA ILE A 178 -15.90 -9.76 -3.65
C ILE A 178 -16.60 -10.56 -2.54
N PRO A 179 -15.87 -11.47 -1.86
CA PRO A 179 -16.36 -12.05 -0.62
C PRO A 179 -16.39 -11.00 0.51
N THR A 180 -17.60 -10.72 1.00
CA THR A 180 -17.85 -9.86 2.17
C THR A 180 -18.34 -10.71 3.33
N ALA A 181 -17.74 -10.54 4.52
CA ALA A 181 -18.32 -11.01 5.78
C ALA A 181 -19.08 -9.85 6.48
N ASP A 182 -20.02 -10.21 7.35
CA ASP A 182 -20.98 -9.38 8.11
C ASP A 182 -20.82 -7.84 8.07
N LEU A 183 -21.90 -7.16 7.64
CA LEU A 183 -22.00 -5.69 7.53
C LEU A 183 -23.04 -5.13 8.52
N PRO A 184 -22.68 -4.90 9.79
CA PRO A 184 -23.64 -4.40 10.78
C PRO A 184 -24.15 -2.98 10.47
N TYR A 185 -23.29 -2.07 9.96
CA TYR A 185 -23.68 -0.72 9.51
C TYR A 185 -22.91 -0.26 8.25
N GLY A 186 -23.01 -1.02 7.16
CA GLY A 186 -22.36 -0.71 5.88
C GLY A 186 -23.32 -0.24 4.77
N MET A 187 -22.83 0.58 3.83
CA MET A 187 -23.50 0.88 2.56
C MET A 187 -22.71 0.35 1.36
N ILE A 188 -23.42 -0.33 0.46
CA ILE A 188 -22.97 -0.69 -0.89
C ILE A 188 -23.91 0.04 -1.87
N PRO A 189 -23.43 1.06 -2.61
CA PRO A 189 -24.19 1.71 -3.68
C PRO A 189 -24.43 0.80 -4.89
#